data_AF-A0A8B8QTU3-F1
#
_entry.id   AF-A0A8B8QTU3-F1
#
_cell.length_a   1.000
_cell.length_b   1.000
_cell.length_c   1.000
_cell.angle_alpha   90.00
_cell.angle_beta   90.00
_cell.angle_gamma   90.00
#
_symmetry.space_group_name_H-M   'P 1'
#
loop_
_entity.id
_entity.type
_entity.pdbx_description
1 polymer ?
#
loop_
_entity_poly.entity_id
_entity_poly.type
_entity_poly.pdbx_seq_one_letter_code
_entity_poly.pdbx_strand_id
1 'polypeptide(L)'
;MNDFISQDERRIREDRERKKADVRARLEAQASSKTKKKGFMTPERKKKLRLLLRRKAAEELKRQQEAKANERKRIISERIGSKKNFDSMSEEELKSVCRSMHDRLKSLESEKWDMETNASRKELEIHQLSTQVSDMRGKFFKPPLKRVPKYQAKIERMLLNARKEIGFTVTLRSVKKDQFKVEEPKDKQDQAPEWSWKKGQQQQGSQQQEVQLSEEEEVLSAEEADEY
;
A
#
# COMPACT_ATOMS: atom_id res chain seq x y z
N MET A 1 29.91 -21.41 71.80
CA MET A 1 30.00 -20.44 72.91
C MET A 1 29.74 -19.05 72.34
N ASN A 2 28.56 -18.55 72.69
CA ASN A 2 28.03 -17.19 72.65
C ASN A 2 28.57 -16.17 71.65
N ASP A 3 27.79 -16.00 70.58
CA ASP A 3 27.62 -14.73 69.86
C ASP A 3 27.11 -13.63 70.81
N PHE A 4 28.00 -13.02 71.60
CA PHE A 4 27.75 -11.72 72.21
C PHE A 4 28.01 -10.61 71.18
N ILE A 5 27.17 -10.57 70.14
CA ILE A 5 26.96 -9.33 69.39
C ILE A 5 26.36 -8.36 70.41
N SER A 6 27.09 -7.30 70.76
CA SER A 6 26.63 -6.30 71.72
C SER A 6 25.24 -5.79 71.30
N GLN A 7 24.36 -5.53 72.27
CA GLN A 7 23.01 -5.01 71.99
C GLN A 7 23.07 -3.77 71.09
N ASP A 8 24.13 -2.98 71.20
CA ASP A 8 24.37 -1.80 70.37
C ASP A 8 24.70 -2.16 68.90
N GLU A 9 25.44 -3.22 68.63
CA GLU A 9 25.76 -3.65 67.27
C GLU A 9 24.54 -4.22 66.54
N ARG A 10 23.62 -4.87 67.26
CA ARG A 10 22.33 -5.31 66.71
C ARG A 10 21.47 -4.10 66.34
N ARG A 11 21.39 -3.09 67.21
CA ARG A 11 20.65 -1.84 66.94
C ARG A 11 21.20 -1.08 65.73
N ILE A 12 22.52 -0.96 65.61
CA ILE A 12 23.15 -0.29 64.46
C ILE A 12 22.87 -1.05 63.14
N ARG A 13 22.88 -2.39 63.18
CA ARG A 13 22.56 -3.23 62.02
C ARG A 13 21.09 -3.11 61.62
N GLU A 14 20.18 -3.16 62.58
CA GLU A 14 18.74 -2.99 62.37
C GLU A 14 18.41 -1.59 61.83
N ASP A 15 19.04 -0.54 62.34
CA ASP A 15 18.85 0.82 61.82
C ASP A 15 19.37 0.97 60.39
N ARG A 16 20.48 0.32 60.04
CA ARG A 16 21.00 0.29 58.66
C ARG A 16 20.08 -0.51 57.74
N GLU A 17 19.51 -1.62 58.19
CA GLU A 17 18.55 -2.41 57.42
C GLU A 17 17.21 -1.70 57.24
N ARG A 18 16.70 -1.00 58.26
CA ARG A 18 15.51 -0.15 58.15
C ARG A 18 15.70 0.97 57.13
N LYS A 19 16.85 1.65 57.16
CA LYS A 19 17.19 2.68 56.16
C LYS A 19 17.30 2.09 54.74
N LYS A 20 17.88 0.89 54.60
CA LYS A 20 17.99 0.20 53.31
C LYS A 20 16.64 -0.29 52.78
N ALA A 21 15.76 -0.75 53.66
CA ALA A 21 14.41 -1.18 53.34
C ALA A 21 13.54 0.02 52.92
N ASP A 22 13.64 1.15 53.62
CA ASP A 22 12.93 2.37 53.27
C ASP A 22 13.37 2.93 51.90
N VAL A 23 14.69 2.93 51.63
CA VAL A 23 15.22 3.32 50.31
C VAL A 23 14.75 2.36 49.21
N ARG A 24 14.72 1.05 49.46
CA ARG A 24 14.17 0.07 48.50
C ARG A 24 12.68 0.27 48.28
N ALA A 25 11.89 0.44 49.33
CA ALA A 25 10.46 0.69 49.25
C ALA A 25 10.16 1.99 48.49
N ARG A 26 10.95 3.04 48.70
CA ARG A 26 10.85 4.30 47.96
C ARG A 26 11.22 4.15 46.49
N LEU A 27 12.25 3.36 46.17
CA LEU A 27 12.62 3.04 44.78
C LEU A 27 11.56 2.18 44.08
N GLU A 28 10.96 1.23 44.80
CA GLU A 28 9.89 0.34 44.31
C GLU A 28 8.57 1.11 44.10
N ALA A 29 8.21 2.03 45.00
CA ALA A 29 7.08 2.95 44.82
C ALA A 29 7.28 3.93 43.65
N GLN A 30 8.52 4.39 43.42
CA GLN A 30 8.88 5.18 42.24
C GLN A 30 8.88 4.35 40.93
N ALA A 31 9.09 3.04 41.01
CA ALA A 31 9.03 2.13 39.86
C ALA A 31 7.57 1.74 39.53
N SER A 32 6.73 1.48 40.54
CA SER A 32 5.32 1.13 40.35
C SER A 32 4.49 2.31 39.83
N SER A 33 4.76 3.53 40.29
CA SER A 33 4.13 4.77 39.77
C SER A 33 4.53 5.12 38.32
N LYS A 34 5.59 4.51 37.77
CA LYS A 34 5.97 4.63 36.35
C LYS A 34 5.20 3.68 35.43
N THR A 35 4.39 2.77 35.95
CA THR A 35 3.40 2.01 35.15
C THR A 35 2.21 2.91 34.80
N LYS A 36 2.50 3.97 34.03
CA LYS A 36 1.53 4.87 33.45
C LYS A 36 0.53 4.01 32.67
N LYS A 37 -0.73 4.06 33.14
CA LYS A 37 -1.96 3.60 32.50
C LYS A 37 -1.74 3.18 31.05
N LYS A 38 -1.95 1.89 30.78
CA LYS A 38 -2.02 1.24 29.46
C LYS A 38 -2.83 2.14 28.51
N GLY A 39 -2.15 3.06 27.83
CA GLY A 39 -2.79 4.04 26.96
C GLY A 39 -3.54 3.29 25.87
N PHE A 40 -4.68 3.85 25.45
CA PHE A 40 -5.69 3.37 24.50
C PHE A 40 -5.22 2.51 23.31
N MET A 41 -3.93 2.48 22.95
CA MET A 41 -3.33 1.59 21.95
C MET A 41 -1.87 1.28 22.30
N THR A 42 -1.40 0.06 21.99
CA THR A 42 0.04 -0.24 22.01
C THR A 42 0.78 0.56 20.92
N PRO A 43 2.02 1.01 21.15
CA PRO A 43 2.80 1.76 20.17
C PRO A 43 2.92 1.06 18.81
N GLU A 44 3.06 -0.27 18.83
CA GLU A 44 3.11 -1.11 17.63
C GLU A 44 1.79 -1.08 16.84
N ARG A 45 0.64 -1.20 17.51
CA ARG A 45 -0.67 -1.13 16.87
C ARG A 45 -0.91 0.26 16.26
N LYS A 46 -0.48 1.33 16.94
CA LYS A 46 -0.53 2.71 16.41
C LYS A 46 0.36 2.89 15.18
N LYS A 47 1.55 2.25 15.14
CA LYS A 47 2.43 2.27 13.96
C LYS A 47 1.80 1.50 12.78
N LYS A 48 1.27 0.30 13.03
CA LYS A 48 0.58 -0.52 12.02
C LYS A 48 -0.63 0.21 11.43
N LEU A 49 -1.44 0.86 12.27
CA LEU A 49 -2.59 1.63 11.81
C LEU A 49 -2.20 2.81 10.93
N ARG A 50 -1.17 3.58 11.30
CA ARG A 50 -0.66 4.68 10.45
C ARG A 50 -0.14 4.19 9.10
N LEU A 51 0.47 3.01 9.06
CA LEU A 51 0.91 2.40 7.80
C LEU A 51 -0.28 2.02 6.93
N LEU A 52 -1.29 1.36 7.50
CA LEU A 52 -2.50 0.98 6.77
C LEU A 52 -3.26 2.20 6.25
N LEU A 53 -3.36 3.27 7.03
CA LEU A 53 -3.99 4.52 6.60
C LEU A 53 -3.26 5.17 5.42
N ARG A 54 -1.93 5.23 5.45
CA ARG A 54 -1.15 5.75 4.32
C ARG A 54 -1.26 4.87 3.08
N ARG A 55 -1.29 3.54 3.26
CA ARG A 55 -1.48 2.58 2.16
C ARG A 55 -2.84 2.78 1.51
N LYS A 56 -3.91 2.85 2.31
CA LYS A 56 -5.27 3.11 1.82
C LYS A 56 -5.37 4.49 1.15
N ALA A 57 -4.73 5.52 1.71
CA ALA A 57 -4.72 6.86 1.11
C ALA A 57 -3.97 6.87 -0.24
N ALA A 58 -2.85 6.14 -0.37
CA ALA A 58 -2.12 6.03 -1.63
C ALA A 58 -2.92 5.25 -2.69
N GLU A 59 -3.58 4.17 -2.28
CA GLU A 59 -4.45 3.37 -3.15
C GLU A 59 -5.65 4.19 -3.63
N GLU A 60 -6.33 4.91 -2.72
CA GLU A 60 -7.44 5.79 -3.07
C GLU A 60 -7.00 6.95 -3.97
N LEU A 61 -5.82 7.53 -3.74
CA LEU A 61 -5.25 8.55 -4.62
C LEU A 61 -5.02 8.01 -6.04
N LYS A 62 -4.49 6.79 -6.16
CA LYS A 62 -4.30 6.13 -7.46
C LYS A 62 -5.64 5.86 -8.15
N ARG A 63 -6.63 5.32 -7.43
CA ARG A 63 -7.99 5.08 -7.92
C ARG A 63 -8.64 6.36 -8.44
N GLN A 64 -8.50 7.48 -7.72
CA GLN A 64 -9.03 8.77 -8.14
C GLN A 64 -8.32 9.32 -9.38
N GLN A 65 -6.99 9.12 -9.50
CA GLN A 65 -6.25 9.51 -10.70
C GLN A 65 -6.70 8.72 -11.92
N GLU A 66 -6.89 7.41 -11.78
CA GLU A 66 -7.38 6.54 -12.85
C GLU A 66 -8.81 6.91 -13.26
N ALA A 67 -9.71 7.12 -12.29
CA ALA A 67 -11.08 7.57 -12.56
C ALA A 67 -11.10 8.93 -13.27
N LYS A 68 -10.29 9.90 -12.82
CA LYS A 68 -10.17 11.21 -13.47
C LYS A 68 -9.57 11.12 -14.88
N ALA A 69 -8.62 10.21 -15.09
CA ALA A 69 -8.03 9.97 -16.40
C ALA A 69 -9.04 9.33 -17.36
N ASN A 70 -9.84 8.37 -16.89
CA ASN A 70 -10.90 7.75 -17.67
C ASN A 70 -12.01 8.76 -18.01
N GLU A 71 -12.45 9.55 -17.03
CA GLU A 71 -13.42 10.63 -17.25
C GLU A 71 -12.90 11.66 -18.27
N ARG A 72 -11.61 12.02 -18.18
CA ARG A 72 -10.96 12.89 -19.17
C ARG A 72 -11.01 12.27 -20.57
N LYS A 73 -10.75 10.96 -20.71
CA LYS A 73 -10.86 10.26 -22.00
C LYS A 73 -12.30 10.30 -22.52
N ARG A 74 -13.29 9.98 -21.67
CA ARG A 74 -14.72 10.03 -22.01
C ARG A 74 -15.15 11.40 -22.53
N ILE A 75 -14.83 12.47 -21.80
CA ILE A 75 -15.16 13.85 -22.17
C ILE A 75 -14.49 14.25 -23.50
N ILE A 76 -13.24 13.84 -23.72
CA ILE A 76 -12.54 14.14 -24.98
C ILE A 76 -13.23 13.42 -26.15
N SER A 77 -13.57 12.15 -26.00
CA SER A 77 -14.28 11.38 -27.03
C SER A 77 -15.64 12.00 -27.34
N GLU A 78 -16.41 12.40 -26.33
CA GLU A 78 -17.70 13.08 -26.49
C GLU A 78 -17.56 14.44 -27.21
N ARG A 79 -16.56 15.25 -26.85
CA ARG A 79 -16.35 16.59 -27.43
C ARG A 79 -15.86 16.56 -28.88
N ILE A 80 -15.00 15.60 -29.22
CA ILE A 80 -14.43 15.47 -30.57
C ILE A 80 -15.45 14.78 -31.50
N GLY A 81 -16.20 13.81 -30.98
CA GLY A 81 -17.15 13.02 -31.76
C GLY A 81 -16.47 12.12 -32.79
N SER A 82 -17.27 11.51 -33.67
CA SER A 82 -16.76 10.69 -34.78
C SER A 82 -16.18 11.57 -35.89
N LYS A 83 -15.13 11.06 -36.55
CA LYS A 83 -14.54 11.71 -37.72
C LYS A 83 -15.59 11.86 -38.81
N LYS A 84 -15.69 13.06 -39.40
CA LYS A 84 -16.57 13.29 -40.55
C LYS A 84 -15.98 12.59 -41.78
N ASN A 85 -16.82 11.93 -42.57
CA ASN A 85 -16.43 11.30 -43.83
C ASN A 85 -16.30 12.37 -44.90
N PHE A 86 -15.07 12.73 -45.28
CA PHE A 86 -14.81 13.79 -46.25
C PHE A 86 -14.93 13.32 -47.71
N ASP A 87 -14.78 12.01 -47.97
CA ASP A 87 -14.76 11.46 -49.33
C ASP A 87 -16.11 11.51 -50.06
N SER A 88 -17.21 11.64 -49.31
CA SER A 88 -18.57 11.68 -49.86
C SER A 88 -19.17 13.10 -49.92
N MET A 89 -18.39 14.13 -49.58
CA MET A 89 -18.89 15.51 -49.47
C MET A 89 -18.63 16.31 -50.76
N SER A 90 -19.58 17.19 -51.09
CA SER A 90 -19.42 18.20 -52.15
C SER A 90 -18.41 19.30 -51.75
N GLU A 91 -17.83 20.00 -52.73
CA GLU A 91 -16.87 21.09 -52.49
C GLU A 91 -17.46 22.21 -51.62
N GLU A 92 -18.74 22.54 -51.79
CA GLU A 92 -19.42 23.55 -50.99
C GLU A 92 -19.63 23.11 -49.54
N GLU A 93 -19.97 21.85 -49.33
CA GLU A 93 -20.10 21.24 -48.00
C GLU A 93 -18.76 21.23 -47.28
N LEU A 94 -17.67 20.89 -47.99
CA LEU A 94 -16.33 20.90 -47.44
C LEU A 94 -15.90 22.31 -47.00
N LYS A 95 -16.16 23.33 -47.84
CA LYS A 95 -15.91 24.74 -47.49
C LYS A 95 -16.71 25.17 -46.25
N SER A 96 -17.97 24.75 -46.13
CA SER A 96 -18.82 25.03 -44.97
C SER A 96 -18.27 24.40 -43.69
N VAL A 97 -17.83 23.13 -43.76
CA VAL A 97 -17.21 22.43 -42.63
C VAL A 97 -15.91 23.13 -42.19
N CYS A 98 -15.05 23.55 -43.12
CA CYS A 98 -13.82 24.28 -42.78
C CYS A 98 -14.11 25.60 -42.04
N ARG A 99 -15.10 26.38 -42.50
CA ARG A 99 -15.51 27.62 -41.83
C ARG A 99 -16.04 27.35 -40.42
N SER A 100 -16.94 26.39 -40.27
CA SER A 100 -17.49 26.00 -38.97
C SER A 100 -16.42 25.53 -37.98
N MET A 101 -15.44 24.73 -38.45
CA MET A 101 -14.32 24.29 -37.61
C MET A 101 -13.42 25.47 -37.19
N HIS A 102 -13.18 26.42 -38.10
CA HIS A 102 -12.41 27.62 -37.80
C HIS A 102 -13.09 28.51 -36.74
N ASP A 103 -14.40 28.74 -36.89
CA ASP A 103 -15.18 29.50 -35.91
C ASP A 103 -15.20 28.80 -34.54
N ARG A 104 -15.36 27.47 -34.53
CA ARG A 104 -15.29 26.67 -33.30
C ARG A 104 -13.91 26.77 -32.64
N LEU A 105 -12.83 26.71 -33.41
CA LEU A 105 -11.46 26.85 -32.90
C LEU A 105 -11.25 28.21 -32.25
N LYS A 106 -11.72 29.28 -32.89
CA LYS A 106 -11.63 30.65 -32.37
C LYS A 106 -12.34 30.79 -31.01
N SER A 107 -13.56 30.26 -30.89
CA SER A 107 -14.31 30.28 -29.62
C SER A 107 -13.60 29.46 -28.54
N LEU A 108 -13.11 28.26 -28.87
CA LEU A 108 -12.39 27.40 -27.94
C LEU A 108 -11.08 28.03 -27.44
N GLU A 109 -10.34 28.75 -28.29
CA GLU A 109 -9.12 29.44 -27.86
C GLU A 109 -9.43 30.58 -26.88
N SER A 110 -10.53 31.32 -27.11
CA SER A 110 -11.00 32.34 -26.17
C SER A 110 -11.34 31.72 -24.80
N GLU A 111 -12.12 30.64 -24.78
CA GLU A 111 -12.46 29.94 -23.53
C GLU A 111 -11.23 29.38 -22.82
N LYS A 112 -10.29 28.81 -23.59
CA LYS A 112 -9.02 28.31 -23.07
C LYS A 112 -8.21 29.41 -22.40
N TRP A 113 -8.09 30.57 -23.04
CA TRP A 113 -7.38 31.72 -22.50
C TRP A 113 -7.98 32.19 -21.15
N ASP A 114 -9.30 32.26 -21.06
CA ASP A 114 -9.99 32.64 -19.82
C ASP A 114 -9.75 31.62 -18.69
N MET A 115 -9.81 30.33 -19.02
CA MET A 115 -9.51 29.25 -18.06
C MET A 115 -8.06 29.28 -17.59
N GLU A 116 -7.09 29.44 -18.50
CA GLU A 116 -5.65 29.51 -18.20
C GLU A 116 -5.33 30.72 -17.33
N THR A 117 -5.91 31.88 -17.64
CA THR A 117 -5.72 33.11 -16.87
C THR A 117 -6.29 32.97 -15.45
N ASN A 118 -7.48 32.37 -15.31
CA ASN A 118 -8.08 32.12 -14.00
C ASN A 118 -7.27 31.10 -13.18
N ALA A 119 -6.80 30.02 -13.80
CA ALA A 119 -5.93 29.05 -13.15
C ALA A 119 -4.63 29.71 -12.66
N SER A 120 -3.99 30.52 -13.50
CA SER A 120 -2.76 31.25 -13.16
C SER A 120 -2.96 32.22 -11.98
N ARG A 121 -4.09 32.95 -11.94
CA ARG A 121 -4.43 33.81 -10.81
C ARG A 121 -4.57 33.03 -9.51
N LYS A 122 -5.25 31.88 -9.55
CA LYS A 122 -5.40 31.01 -8.38
C LYS A 122 -4.07 30.41 -7.92
N GLU A 123 -3.18 30.06 -8.85
CA GLU A 123 -1.83 29.58 -8.52
C GLU A 123 -1.02 30.66 -7.79
N LEU A 124 -1.09 31.91 -8.26
CA LEU A 124 -0.46 33.06 -7.60
C LEU A 124 -1.04 33.28 -6.19
N GLU A 125 -2.36 33.21 -6.04
CA GLU A 125 -3.03 33.33 -4.75
C GLU A 125 -2.60 32.21 -3.78
N ILE A 126 -2.59 30.95 -4.23
CA ILE A 126 -2.10 29.81 -3.44
C ILE A 126 -0.65 30.03 -3.03
N HIS A 127 0.21 30.51 -3.93
CA HIS A 127 1.61 30.78 -3.62
C HIS A 127 1.77 31.89 -2.57
N GLN A 128 1.01 32.97 -2.70
CA GLN A 128 0.98 34.06 -1.72
C GLN A 128 0.51 33.56 -0.35
N LEU A 129 -0.61 32.83 -0.29
CA LEU A 129 -1.14 32.26 0.95
C LEU A 129 -0.17 31.25 1.58
N SER A 130 0.47 30.41 0.76
CA SER A 130 1.48 29.44 1.22
C SER A 130 2.70 30.14 1.86
N THR A 131 3.12 31.26 1.26
CA THR A 131 4.19 32.10 1.81
C THR A 131 3.77 32.74 3.12
N GLN A 132 2.59 33.35 3.18
CA GLN A 132 2.04 33.94 4.41
C GLN A 132 1.92 32.92 5.55
N VAL A 133 1.42 31.72 5.27
CA VAL A 133 1.34 30.63 6.25
C VAL A 133 2.74 30.21 6.73
N SER A 134 3.72 30.22 5.83
CA SER A 134 5.12 29.90 6.18
C SER A 134 5.73 30.95 7.10
N ASP A 135 5.52 32.24 6.81
CA ASP A 135 5.99 33.35 7.64
C ASP A 135 5.30 33.37 9.01
N MET A 136 3.99 33.09 9.06
CA MET A 136 3.23 32.98 10.30
C MET A 136 3.63 31.79 11.17
N ARG A 137 4.01 30.65 10.57
CA ARG A 137 4.57 29.50 11.30
C ARG A 137 5.94 29.81 11.93
N GLY A 138 6.50 30.96 11.61
CA GLY A 138 7.75 31.48 12.14
C GLY A 138 8.92 30.97 11.30
N LYS A 139 9.65 31.92 10.70
CA LYS A 139 10.97 31.75 10.04
C LYS A 139 12.04 31.10 10.96
N PHE A 140 11.71 30.85 12.22
CA PHE A 140 12.55 30.27 13.27
C PHE A 140 12.26 28.80 13.61
N PHE A 141 11.42 28.09 12.85
CA PHE A 141 11.42 26.62 12.91
C PHE A 141 12.65 26.10 12.15
N LYS A 142 13.85 26.28 12.72
CA LYS A 142 15.08 25.71 12.17
C LYS A 142 14.91 24.19 12.13
N PRO A 143 14.80 23.57 10.94
CA PRO A 143 14.75 22.13 10.87
C PRO A 143 16.04 21.63 11.53
N PRO A 144 15.98 20.69 12.48
CA PRO A 144 17.20 20.16 13.08
C PRO A 144 18.03 19.54 11.96
N LEU A 145 19.19 20.14 11.67
CA LEU A 145 20.11 19.68 10.63
C LEU A 145 20.64 18.30 11.03
N LYS A 146 19.94 17.25 10.62
CA LYS A 146 20.44 15.88 10.75
C LYS A 146 21.47 15.67 9.65
N ARG A 147 22.65 15.14 10.00
CA ARG A 147 23.61 14.65 9.01
C ARG A 147 22.96 13.49 8.27
N VAL A 148 22.40 13.76 7.08
CA VAL A 148 21.85 12.74 6.21
C VAL A 148 23.00 12.22 5.34
N PRO A 149 23.47 10.99 5.55
CA PRO A 149 24.51 10.42 4.71
C PRO A 149 23.96 10.17 3.30
N LYS A 150 24.44 10.97 2.34
CA LYS A 150 23.97 11.05 0.94
C LYS A 150 23.94 9.69 0.22
N TYR A 151 24.83 8.78 0.60
CA TYR A 151 24.98 7.47 -0.04
C TYR A 151 24.56 6.29 0.82
N GLN A 152 24.13 6.49 2.08
CA GLN A 152 23.86 5.35 2.97
C GLN A 152 22.73 4.45 2.44
N ALA A 153 21.65 5.04 1.94
CA ALA A 153 20.58 4.27 1.32
C ALA A 153 21.04 3.54 0.04
N LYS A 154 21.96 4.12 -0.73
CA LYS A 154 22.55 3.49 -1.93
C LYS A 154 23.48 2.34 -1.52
N ILE A 155 24.30 2.52 -0.48
CA ILE A 155 25.20 1.51 0.09
C ILE A 155 24.39 0.37 0.71
N GLU A 156 23.36 0.66 1.49
CA GLU A 156 22.45 -0.36 2.05
C GLU A 156 21.73 -1.14 0.95
N ARG A 157 21.28 -0.47 -0.12
CA ARG A 157 20.67 -1.14 -1.27
C ARG A 157 21.67 -2.00 -2.02
N MET A 158 22.90 -1.52 -2.21
CA MET A 158 23.98 -2.29 -2.84
C MET A 158 24.37 -3.50 -1.99
N LEU A 159 24.46 -3.34 -0.66
CA LEU A 159 24.69 -4.43 0.28
C LEU A 159 23.53 -5.43 0.32
N LEU A 160 22.28 -4.95 0.25
CA LEU A 160 21.11 -5.82 0.21
C LEU A 160 21.05 -6.63 -1.10
N ASN A 161 21.40 -6.01 -2.22
CA ASN A 161 21.51 -6.70 -3.50
C ASN A 161 22.68 -7.70 -3.49
N ALA A 162 23.85 -7.32 -2.98
CA ALA A 162 24.98 -8.23 -2.82
C ALA A 162 24.65 -9.41 -1.87
N ARG A 163 23.87 -9.17 -0.80
CA ARG A 163 23.36 -10.26 0.08
C ARG A 163 22.31 -11.13 -0.60
N LYS A 164 21.59 -10.60 -1.59
CA LYS A 164 20.64 -11.39 -2.42
C LYS A 164 21.33 -12.16 -3.53
N GLU A 165 22.55 -11.78 -3.91
CA GLU A 165 23.34 -12.48 -4.93
C GLU A 165 24.37 -13.45 -4.33
N ILE A 166 24.95 -13.11 -3.17
CA ILE A 166 25.99 -13.89 -2.45
C ILE A 166 25.42 -14.53 -1.17
N GLY A 167 24.12 -14.37 -0.91
CA GLY A 167 23.48 -14.94 0.26
C GLY A 167 23.46 -16.46 0.21
N PHE A 168 23.72 -17.11 1.35
CA PHE A 168 23.64 -18.57 1.50
C PHE A 168 22.32 -19.18 1.02
N THR A 169 21.23 -18.41 1.02
CA THR A 169 19.90 -18.83 0.55
C THR A 169 19.78 -18.91 -0.98
N VAL A 170 20.73 -18.34 -1.75
CA VAL A 170 20.71 -18.34 -3.23
C VAL A 170 21.09 -19.71 -3.77
N THR A 171 22.06 -20.37 -3.14
CA THR A 171 22.52 -21.73 -3.49
C THR A 171 21.60 -22.82 -2.97
N LEU A 172 20.65 -22.50 -2.09
CA LEU A 172 19.70 -23.46 -1.55
C LEU A 172 18.43 -23.49 -2.41
N ARG A 173 18.03 -24.69 -2.85
CA ARG A 173 16.70 -24.88 -3.45
C ARG A 173 15.63 -24.54 -2.41
N SER A 174 14.79 -23.57 -2.70
CA SER A 174 13.57 -23.33 -1.92
C SER A 174 12.62 -24.51 -2.14
N VAL A 175 12.41 -25.34 -1.11
CA VAL A 175 11.38 -26.37 -1.17
C VAL A 175 10.02 -25.69 -1.05
N LYS A 176 9.12 -25.97 -2.00
CA LYS A 176 7.73 -25.47 -1.96
C LYS A 176 7.09 -25.98 -0.67
N LYS A 177 6.53 -25.07 0.14
CA LYS A 177 5.98 -25.36 1.47
C LYS A 177 4.84 -26.39 1.48
N ASP A 178 4.29 -26.76 0.32
CA ASP A 178 3.30 -27.82 0.19
C ASP A 178 3.86 -29.25 0.27
N GLN A 179 5.17 -29.47 0.10
CA GLN A 179 5.75 -30.83 0.15
C GLN A 179 5.95 -31.39 1.57
N PHE A 180 5.68 -30.60 2.62
CA PHE A 180 5.84 -31.02 4.03
C PHE A 180 4.54 -30.97 4.85
N LYS A 181 3.38 -30.77 4.21
CA LYS A 181 2.13 -31.22 4.82
C LYS A 181 2.16 -32.75 4.79
N VAL A 182 2.61 -33.34 5.89
CA VAL A 182 2.35 -34.73 6.22
C VAL A 182 0.83 -34.86 6.28
N GLU A 183 0.22 -35.34 5.19
CA GLU A 183 -1.12 -35.91 5.26
C GLU A 183 -1.01 -37.12 6.18
N GLU A 184 -1.58 -37.00 7.38
CA GLU A 184 -1.89 -38.13 8.25
C GLU A 184 -2.69 -39.17 7.45
N PRO A 185 -2.44 -40.47 7.69
CA PRO A 185 -2.75 -41.53 6.73
C PRO A 185 -4.25 -41.71 6.63
N LYS A 186 -4.84 -41.32 5.50
CA LYS A 186 -6.10 -41.88 5.04
C LYS A 186 -5.80 -43.09 4.18
N ASP A 187 -6.15 -44.23 4.77
CA ASP A 187 -6.28 -45.58 4.25
C ASP A 187 -6.02 -45.79 2.76
N LYS A 188 -5.00 -46.60 2.51
CA LYS A 188 -4.75 -47.30 1.24
C LYS A 188 -5.87 -48.31 1.01
N GLN A 189 -6.97 -47.89 0.41
CA GLN A 189 -7.90 -48.80 -0.25
C GLN A 189 -8.54 -48.06 -1.43
N ASP A 190 -8.64 -48.75 -2.56
CA ASP A 190 -9.32 -48.34 -3.78
C ASP A 190 -8.53 -47.52 -4.80
N GLN A 191 -7.40 -48.06 -5.24
CA GLN A 191 -7.08 -48.04 -6.68
C GLN A 191 -6.67 -49.45 -7.12
N ALA A 192 -7.66 -50.21 -7.60
CA ALA A 192 -7.38 -51.44 -8.34
C ALA A 192 -6.69 -51.05 -9.67
N PRO A 193 -5.63 -51.77 -10.09
CA PRO A 193 -4.87 -51.44 -11.30
C PRO A 193 -5.68 -51.56 -12.59
N GLU A 194 -5.13 -50.95 -13.65
CA GLU A 194 -5.82 -50.48 -14.86
C GLU A 194 -6.52 -51.54 -15.72
N TRP A 195 -6.26 -52.83 -15.52
CA TRP A 195 -6.93 -53.93 -16.24
C TRP A 195 -8.22 -54.41 -15.58
N SER A 196 -8.74 -53.67 -14.58
CA SER A 196 -9.98 -54.05 -13.90
C SER A 196 -11.23 -53.65 -14.70
N TRP A 197 -12.00 -54.68 -15.08
CA TRP A 197 -13.40 -54.78 -15.53
C TRP A 197 -14.41 -53.77 -14.94
N LYS A 198 -14.06 -53.04 -13.88
CA LYS A 198 -14.95 -52.15 -13.10
C LYS A 198 -14.99 -50.71 -13.64
N LYS A 199 -14.06 -50.32 -14.53
CA LYS A 199 -14.00 -48.94 -15.11
C LYS A 199 -15.01 -48.68 -16.24
N GLY A 200 -15.64 -49.72 -16.80
CA GLY A 200 -16.54 -49.63 -17.94
C GLY A 200 -17.89 -48.94 -17.71
N GLN A 201 -18.26 -48.64 -16.46
CA GLN A 201 -19.54 -47.96 -16.13
C GLN A 201 -19.39 -46.47 -15.81
N GLN A 202 -18.18 -45.93 -15.68
CA GLN A 202 -17.97 -44.56 -15.19
C GLN A 202 -17.82 -43.50 -16.29
N GLN A 203 -17.79 -43.93 -17.57
CA GLN A 203 -17.57 -43.04 -18.73
C GLN A 203 -18.81 -42.30 -19.23
N GLN A 204 -20.03 -42.60 -18.75
CA GLN A 204 -21.24 -41.85 -19.14
C GLN A 204 -21.52 -40.60 -18.30
N GLY A 205 -20.84 -40.41 -17.16
CA GLY A 205 -21.10 -39.29 -16.24
C GLY A 205 -20.24 -38.04 -16.47
N SER A 206 -19.05 -38.17 -17.08
CA SER A 206 -18.09 -37.06 -17.19
C SER A 206 -18.36 -36.12 -18.38
N GLN A 207 -19.07 -36.58 -19.40
CA GLN A 207 -19.35 -35.78 -20.61
C GLN A 207 -20.29 -34.59 -20.36
N GLN A 208 -21.10 -34.60 -19.29
CA GLN A 208 -22.00 -33.47 -18.98
C GLN A 208 -21.31 -32.34 -18.21
N GLN A 209 -20.20 -32.63 -17.52
CA GLN A 209 -19.48 -31.64 -16.71
C GLN A 209 -18.42 -30.87 -17.52
N GLU A 210 -17.87 -31.50 -18.56
CA GLU A 210 -16.88 -30.87 -19.45
C GLU A 210 -17.52 -29.81 -20.37
N VAL A 211 -18.79 -30.00 -20.77
CA VAL A 211 -19.55 -29.03 -21.59
C VAL A 211 -19.91 -27.76 -20.79
N GLN A 212 -20.11 -27.86 -19.47
CA GLN A 212 -20.43 -26.71 -18.62
C GLN A 212 -19.21 -25.82 -18.35
N LEU A 213 -18.01 -26.40 -18.23
CA LEU A 213 -16.78 -25.62 -18.06
C LEU A 213 -16.35 -24.90 -19.35
N SER A 214 -16.62 -25.48 -20.52
CA SER A 214 -16.29 -24.83 -21.80
C SER A 214 -17.20 -23.63 -22.09
N GLU A 215 -18.46 -23.66 -21.67
CA GLU A 215 -19.36 -22.50 -21.77
C GLU A 215 -18.91 -21.35 -20.84
N GLU A 216 -18.39 -21.65 -19.64
CA GLU A 216 -17.91 -20.61 -18.71
C GLU A 216 -16.58 -19.95 -19.14
N GLU A 217 -15.67 -20.68 -19.80
CA GLU A 217 -14.42 -20.10 -20.33
C GLU A 217 -14.66 -19.19 -21.55
N GLU A 218 -15.68 -19.48 -22.37
CA GLU A 218 -15.99 -18.65 -23.54
C GLU A 218 -16.57 -17.27 -23.16
N VAL A 219 -17.35 -17.19 -22.06
CA VAL A 219 -17.88 -15.91 -21.55
C VAL A 219 -16.79 -15.02 -20.94
N LEU A 220 -15.82 -15.62 -20.25
CA LEU A 220 -14.70 -14.90 -19.62
C LEU A 220 -13.74 -14.33 -20.67
N SER A 221 -13.51 -15.05 -21.77
CA SER A 221 -12.69 -14.55 -22.88
C SER A 221 -13.36 -13.40 -23.65
N ALA A 222 -14.69 -13.31 -23.66
CA ALA A 222 -15.42 -12.23 -24.31
C ALA A 222 -15.36 -10.92 -23.48
N GLU A 223 -15.32 -11.02 -22.15
CA GLU A 223 -15.20 -9.84 -21.26
C GLU A 223 -13.78 -9.24 -21.27
N GLU A 224 -12.74 -10.04 -21.52
CA GLU A 224 -11.34 -9.57 -21.54
C GLU A 224 -10.95 -8.85 -22.84
N ALA A 225 -11.75 -8.99 -23.91
CA ALA A 225 -11.50 -8.38 -25.21
C ALA A 225 -12.00 -6.93 -25.31
N ASP A 226 -12.93 -6.50 -24.45
CA ASP A 226 -13.50 -5.14 -24.43
C ASP A 226 -12.69 -4.14 -23.58
N GLU A 227 -11.57 -4.58 -22.98
CA GLU A 227 -10.74 -3.75 -22.08
C GLU A 227 -9.47 -3.13 -22.70
N TYR A 228 -9.31 -3.15 -24.04
CA TYR A 228 -8.21 -2.47 -24.76
C TYR A 228 -8.65 -1.34 -25.70
#